data_AF-A0A7C5LBJ0-F1
#
_entry.id   AF-A0A7C5LBJ0-F1
#
_cell.length_a   1.000
_cell.length_b   1.000
_cell.length_c   1.000
_cell.angle_alpha   90.00
_cell.angle_beta   90.00
_cell.angle_gamma   90.00
#
_symmetry.space_group_name_H-M   'P 1'
#
loop_
_entity.id
_entity.type
_entity.pdbx_description
1 polymer ?
#
loop_
_entity_poly.entity_id
_entity_poly.type
_entity_poly.pdbx_seq_one_letter_code
_entity_poly.pdbx_strand_id
1 'polypeptide(L)'
;MTNQLEDAMETNIEKNQQKGAMEMGSIIKIKAKTIKNQNNFMCSRCSFYDLTALKNRNKTRITSLYFSLISSLSLFFLLSLSVKPSDAQMEKEKEKKKDKEKVQEQETSAQKEARERFSKGVEFFNNGEYAAALAEFHWAYEVSPHYMVLYNIGRCYSKLGKHIEAISYFEKYLSEGGDKLPKSRIEEVQAELKSLKQIIALLDITVNVKDAIISIDGKEVGTFPLKEMVKVEPGPHTISATAEGYKSSSKDIVVASGATTKINFELIQVVKWAKLKVESDAPGSIVVIDGKEVGKSPWEGSVKAGKHSVEIKAKGYKMEAKEIVLEADEERLLTFHPQIAGKPSRLILKSNVQGAEVFIEGKRSGAIPIKPLDFPAGIVRVKVMAPGYITWEGDIELAEGKALTADVKLTRDKKRISQAWFWTTFSLGLASAISAGITGYLALQKQNDYDSMLKGFENGTIANNSVNRKKADDLSQEGKTLVLTTDILWISTGTFALTSLILAFFTRFKPPESKIKLSFQSGGFGGSIITQF
;
A
#
# COMPACT_ATOMS: atom_id res chain seq x y z
N MET A 1 18.40 -25.35 30.74
CA MET A 1 17.87 -24.19 29.97
C MET A 1 18.44 -24.18 28.56
N THR A 2 18.42 -25.34 27.89
CA THR A 2 18.96 -25.57 26.53
C THR A 2 18.10 -26.55 25.72
N ASN A 3 16.89 -26.88 26.18
CA ASN A 3 15.95 -27.77 25.47
C ASN A 3 14.62 -27.07 25.15
N GLN A 4 14.59 -25.73 25.13
CA GLN A 4 13.41 -24.94 24.72
C GLN A 4 13.68 -24.01 23.53
N LEU A 5 14.84 -24.17 22.87
CA LEU A 5 15.23 -23.37 21.70
C LEU A 5 15.38 -24.19 20.41
N GLU A 6 15.40 -25.53 20.48
CA GLU A 6 15.33 -26.39 19.29
C GLU A 6 13.89 -26.57 18.79
N ASP A 7 12.90 -26.74 19.68
CA ASP A 7 11.49 -26.90 19.31
C ASP A 7 10.86 -25.65 18.62
N ALA A 8 11.45 -24.47 18.82
CA ALA A 8 10.96 -23.22 18.23
C ALA A 8 11.59 -22.90 16.85
N MET A 9 12.64 -23.61 16.44
CA MET A 9 13.24 -23.45 15.10
C MET A 9 12.70 -24.47 14.08
N GLU A 10 12.24 -25.66 14.51
CA GLU A 10 11.64 -26.64 13.59
C GLU A 10 10.21 -26.26 13.16
N THR A 11 9.43 -25.56 13.99
CA THR A 11 8.05 -25.16 13.63
C THR A 11 7.96 -24.00 12.61
N ASN A 12 9.05 -23.28 12.36
CA ASN A 12 9.09 -22.19 11.36
C ASN A 12 9.62 -22.62 9.99
N ILE A 13 10.23 -23.81 9.88
CA ILE A 13 10.71 -24.36 8.62
C ILE A 13 9.59 -25.12 7.89
N GLU A 14 8.67 -25.77 8.61
CA GLU A 14 7.50 -26.43 7.99
C GLU A 14 6.40 -25.46 7.53
N LYS A 15 6.25 -24.29 8.17
CA LYS A 15 5.24 -23.28 7.77
C LYS A 15 5.64 -22.42 6.57
N ASN A 16 6.93 -22.32 6.25
CA ASN A 16 7.41 -21.57 5.07
C ASN A 16 7.65 -22.44 3.83
N GLN A 17 7.71 -23.77 3.97
CA GLN A 17 7.71 -24.69 2.82
C GLN A 17 6.31 -24.94 2.22
N GLN A 18 5.23 -24.57 2.90
CA GLN A 18 3.87 -24.58 2.33
C GLN A 18 3.49 -23.31 1.55
N LYS A 19 4.34 -22.27 1.52
CA LYS A 19 4.09 -21.02 0.76
C LYS A 19 4.99 -20.82 -0.46
N GLY A 20 5.91 -21.75 -0.73
CA GLY A 20 6.85 -21.70 -1.86
C GLY A 20 6.62 -22.74 -2.97
N ALA A 21 5.60 -23.59 -2.85
CA ALA A 21 5.26 -24.63 -3.83
C ALA A 21 3.84 -24.46 -4.41
N MET A 22 3.44 -23.20 -4.64
CA MET A 22 2.17 -22.85 -5.28
C MET A 22 2.36 -21.70 -6.29
N GLU A 23 3.50 -21.67 -6.97
CA GLU A 23 3.68 -21.04 -8.28
C GLU A 23 4.66 -21.92 -9.06
N MET A 24 4.34 -22.23 -10.32
CA MET A 24 5.05 -23.12 -11.27
C MET A 24 4.66 -24.61 -11.24
N GLY A 25 3.59 -24.95 -11.96
CA GLY A 25 3.36 -26.33 -12.43
C GLY A 25 1.92 -26.68 -12.78
N SER A 26 1.47 -26.31 -13.99
CA SER A 26 0.54 -27.10 -14.82
C SER A 26 -0.84 -27.43 -14.22
N ILE A 27 -1.89 -26.64 -14.47
CA ILE A 27 -2.66 -26.64 -15.74
C ILE A 27 -2.77 -28.06 -16.33
N ILE A 28 -3.83 -28.80 -15.97
CA ILE A 28 -4.75 -29.54 -16.87
C ILE A 28 -5.60 -30.59 -16.12
N LYS A 29 -6.88 -30.66 -16.55
CA LYS A 29 -7.96 -31.69 -16.38
C LYS A 29 -8.92 -31.47 -15.18
N ILE A 30 -10.24 -31.35 -15.33
CA ILE A 30 -11.17 -31.78 -16.40
C ILE A 30 -12.54 -31.08 -16.29
N LYS A 31 -13.15 -30.74 -17.47
CA LYS A 31 -14.59 -30.50 -17.79
C LYS A 31 -15.33 -29.41 -16.97
N ALA A 32 -16.08 -28.45 -17.52
CA ALA A 32 -16.72 -28.29 -18.83
C ALA A 32 -17.33 -26.87 -19.00
N LYS A 33 -17.47 -26.43 -20.27
CA LYS A 33 -18.51 -25.52 -20.82
C LYS A 33 -18.43 -23.98 -20.60
N THR A 34 -17.95 -23.26 -21.63
CA THR A 34 -18.77 -22.61 -22.70
C THR A 34 -18.15 -21.29 -23.25
N ILE A 35 -17.47 -21.42 -24.39
CA ILE A 35 -17.53 -20.64 -25.66
C ILE A 35 -17.45 -19.10 -25.64
N LYS A 36 -16.42 -18.57 -26.33
CA LYS A 36 -16.34 -17.21 -26.89
C LYS A 36 -15.80 -17.23 -28.34
N ASN A 37 -16.43 -16.39 -29.18
CA ASN A 37 -15.97 -15.69 -30.39
C ASN A 37 -15.27 -16.36 -31.59
N GLN A 38 -15.89 -16.10 -32.76
CA GLN A 38 -15.39 -15.59 -34.05
C GLN A 38 -13.99 -15.96 -34.62
N ASN A 39 -14.07 -16.48 -35.85
CA ASN A 39 -13.27 -16.22 -37.07
C ASN A 39 -11.80 -16.68 -37.18
N ASN A 40 -11.58 -17.75 -37.96
CA ASN A 40 -11.02 -17.76 -39.34
C ASN A 40 -10.17 -19.01 -39.63
N PHE A 41 -10.58 -19.82 -40.63
CA PHE A 41 -9.85 -20.10 -41.90
C PHE A 41 -10.34 -21.41 -42.57
N MET A 42 -10.73 -21.25 -43.85
CA MET A 42 -10.68 -22.17 -45.00
C MET A 42 -10.32 -23.66 -44.78
N CYS A 43 -11.09 -24.58 -45.37
CA CYS A 43 -10.85 -25.07 -46.75
C CYS A 43 -11.85 -26.17 -47.19
N SER A 44 -12.35 -26.03 -48.43
CA SER A 44 -12.88 -27.07 -49.36
C SER A 44 -14.23 -27.74 -49.00
N ARG A 45 -15.23 -27.92 -49.90
CA ARG A 45 -15.29 -27.93 -51.37
C ARG A 45 -16.77 -27.96 -51.83
N CYS A 46 -17.06 -27.41 -53.01
CA CYS A 46 -18.26 -27.62 -53.88
C CYS A 46 -19.60 -27.01 -53.38
N SER A 47 -20.49 -26.44 -54.19
CA SER A 47 -20.56 -26.03 -55.61
C SER A 47 -21.93 -25.34 -55.78
N PHE A 48 -22.08 -24.55 -56.84
CA PHE A 48 -23.32 -24.01 -57.43
C PHE A 48 -23.92 -22.68 -56.91
N TYR A 49 -23.61 -21.64 -57.68
CA TYR A 49 -24.53 -20.57 -58.10
C TYR A 49 -25.81 -21.17 -58.73
N ASP A 50 -26.97 -20.55 -58.54
CA ASP A 50 -27.57 -19.75 -59.62
C ASP A 50 -28.78 -18.91 -59.16
N LEU A 51 -28.89 -17.72 -59.73
CA LEU A 51 -30.09 -16.88 -59.76
C LEU A 51 -30.98 -17.38 -60.90
N THR A 52 -32.30 -17.41 -60.71
CA THR A 52 -33.27 -16.78 -61.64
C THR A 52 -34.73 -16.91 -61.18
N ALA A 53 -35.41 -15.77 -61.21
CA ALA A 53 -36.78 -15.49 -61.68
C ALA A 53 -37.91 -16.53 -61.48
N LEU A 54 -39.05 -16.06 -60.95
CA LEU A 54 -40.39 -16.31 -61.51
C LEU A 54 -41.50 -15.39 -60.91
N LYS A 55 -41.75 -14.30 -61.64
CA LYS A 55 -43.03 -13.76 -62.13
C LYS A 55 -44.38 -14.30 -61.56
N ASN A 56 -45.07 -13.43 -60.81
CA ASN A 56 -46.43 -12.90 -61.03
C ASN A 56 -47.72 -13.78 -60.94
N ARG A 57 -48.77 -13.15 -60.35
CA ARG A 57 -50.24 -13.42 -60.42
C ARG A 57 -50.69 -14.73 -59.73
N ASN A 58 -51.82 -14.85 -59.01
CA ASN A 58 -53.13 -14.22 -59.12
C ASN A 58 -53.95 -14.48 -57.82
N LYS A 59 -54.89 -13.58 -57.53
CA LYS A 59 -56.05 -13.75 -56.63
C LYS A 59 -56.88 -14.98 -56.99
N THR A 60 -57.52 -15.66 -56.02
CA THR A 60 -59.00 -15.60 -55.78
C THR A 60 -59.55 -16.56 -54.69
N ARG A 61 -60.48 -15.99 -53.89
CA ARG A 61 -61.75 -16.52 -53.30
C ARG A 61 -61.67 -17.62 -52.20
N ILE A 62 -62.56 -17.76 -51.21
CA ILE A 62 -64.06 -17.79 -51.15
C ILE A 62 -64.48 -17.53 -49.66
N THR A 63 -65.14 -16.41 -49.30
CA THR A 63 -66.58 -16.15 -48.95
C THR A 63 -67.19 -16.77 -47.68
N SER A 64 -67.90 -15.93 -46.90
CA SER A 64 -69.21 -16.16 -46.19
C SER A 64 -69.33 -15.22 -44.96
N LEU A 65 -70.38 -14.44 -44.63
CA LEU A 65 -71.73 -14.20 -45.16
C LEU A 65 -72.43 -13.06 -44.35
N TYR A 66 -73.36 -12.35 -45.01
CA TYR A 66 -74.51 -11.53 -44.52
C TYR A 66 -74.26 -10.19 -43.78
N PHE A 67 -75.01 -9.08 -43.96
CA PHE A 67 -76.43 -8.88 -44.29
C PHE A 67 -76.69 -7.52 -45.00
N SER A 68 -77.81 -7.47 -45.72
CA SER A 68 -78.31 -6.46 -46.66
C SER A 68 -78.98 -5.22 -46.03
N LEU A 69 -78.90 -4.04 -46.68
CA LEU A 69 -80.04 -3.14 -46.95
C LEU A 69 -79.73 -2.03 -47.98
N ILE A 70 -80.03 -2.35 -49.24
CA ILE A 70 -80.88 -1.60 -50.20
C ILE A 70 -80.58 -0.11 -50.46
N SER A 71 -79.98 0.10 -51.63
CA SER A 71 -80.18 1.23 -52.56
C SER A 71 -81.67 1.51 -52.81
N SER A 72 -82.11 2.72 -53.12
CA SER A 72 -82.19 3.21 -54.51
C SER A 72 -83.25 4.31 -54.56
N LEU A 73 -83.07 5.33 -55.41
CA LEU A 73 -83.88 5.51 -56.61
C LEU A 73 -83.42 6.75 -57.39
N SER A 74 -82.85 6.46 -58.56
CA SER A 74 -83.15 7.02 -59.89
C SER A 74 -83.51 8.50 -60.09
N LEU A 75 -82.77 9.08 -61.04
CA LEU A 75 -83.23 9.92 -62.16
C LEU A 75 -84.32 10.97 -61.86
N PHE A 76 -84.00 12.24 -62.12
CA PHE A 76 -84.79 13.05 -63.06
C PHE A 76 -84.00 14.32 -63.48
N PHE A 77 -84.08 14.62 -64.78
CA PHE A 77 -84.05 15.95 -65.38
C PHE A 77 -82.72 16.70 -65.61
N LEU A 78 -82.23 16.56 -66.85
CA LEU A 78 -81.67 17.68 -67.62
C LEU A 78 -82.81 18.63 -68.02
N LEU A 79 -82.81 19.86 -67.49
CA LEU A 79 -83.19 21.10 -68.20
C LEU A 79 -83.06 22.30 -67.25
N SER A 80 -82.06 23.16 -67.44
CA SER A 80 -82.21 24.63 -67.41
C SER A 80 -80.84 25.30 -67.57
N LEU A 81 -80.79 26.13 -68.60
CA LEU A 81 -79.78 27.13 -68.85
C LEU A 81 -79.78 28.20 -67.75
N SER A 82 -78.57 28.66 -67.44
CA SER A 82 -78.22 30.07 -67.20
C SER A 82 -78.82 30.78 -65.98
N VAL A 83 -78.07 30.77 -64.87
CA VAL A 83 -78.00 31.93 -63.95
C VAL A 83 -76.54 32.17 -63.59
N LYS A 84 -75.97 33.27 -64.11
CA LYS A 84 -74.69 33.82 -63.62
C LYS A 84 -74.92 34.40 -62.21
N PRO A 85 -74.08 34.09 -61.20
CA PRO A 85 -74.08 34.85 -59.96
C PRO A 85 -73.46 36.24 -60.21
N SER A 86 -74.07 37.26 -59.61
CA SER A 86 -73.74 38.69 -59.75
C SER A 86 -72.36 39.05 -59.18
N ASP A 87 -71.72 40.05 -59.81
CA ASP A 87 -70.37 40.56 -59.53
C ASP A 87 -70.11 41.03 -58.07
N ALA A 88 -71.11 41.10 -57.21
CA ALA A 88 -71.00 41.57 -55.82
C ALA A 88 -70.30 40.58 -54.85
N GLN A 89 -70.16 39.30 -55.19
CA GLN A 89 -69.43 38.33 -54.34
C GLN A 89 -67.93 38.25 -54.65
N MET A 90 -67.48 38.73 -55.82
CA MET A 90 -66.04 38.77 -56.16
C MET A 90 -65.28 39.93 -55.48
N GLU A 91 -65.97 41.00 -55.08
CA GLU A 91 -65.32 42.17 -54.48
C GLU A 91 -65.04 41.98 -52.97
N LYS A 92 -65.94 41.33 -52.24
CA LYS A 92 -65.74 41.01 -50.81
C LYS A 92 -64.66 39.94 -50.56
N GLU A 93 -64.39 39.05 -51.52
CA GLU A 93 -63.23 38.14 -51.45
C GLU A 93 -61.91 38.82 -51.83
N LYS A 94 -61.94 39.86 -52.68
CA LYS A 94 -60.76 40.64 -53.04
C LYS A 94 -60.32 41.61 -51.94
N GLU A 95 -61.25 42.16 -51.15
CA GLU A 95 -60.91 42.91 -49.92
C GLU A 95 -60.39 42.01 -48.80
N LYS A 96 -61.00 40.84 -48.55
CA LYS A 96 -60.45 39.86 -47.60
C LYS A 96 -59.09 39.28 -48.01
N LYS A 97 -58.76 39.26 -49.31
CA LYS A 97 -57.41 38.94 -49.80
C LYS A 97 -56.45 40.12 -49.65
N LYS A 98 -56.87 41.35 -49.96
CA LYS A 98 -56.02 42.56 -49.81
C LYS A 98 -55.65 42.88 -48.37
N ASP A 99 -56.51 42.58 -47.39
CA ASP A 99 -56.19 42.77 -45.97
C ASP A 99 -55.32 41.64 -45.39
N LYS A 100 -55.37 40.43 -45.97
CA LYS A 100 -54.43 39.34 -45.64
C LYS A 100 -53.04 39.53 -46.24
N GLU A 101 -52.91 40.31 -47.31
CA GLU A 101 -51.65 40.57 -48.01
C GLU A 101 -50.91 41.81 -47.47
N LYS A 102 -51.55 42.61 -46.60
CA LYS A 102 -50.97 43.84 -46.03
C LYS A 102 -50.37 43.72 -44.62
N VAL A 103 -50.38 42.54 -44.02
CA VAL A 103 -49.69 42.25 -42.72
C VAL A 103 -48.56 41.23 -42.90
N GLN A 104 -48.00 41.11 -44.11
CA GLN A 104 -46.77 40.37 -44.32
C GLN A 104 -45.58 41.31 -44.09
N GLU A 105 -45.36 41.62 -42.82
CA GLU A 105 -44.11 42.16 -42.31
C GLU A 105 -42.97 41.22 -42.75
N GLN A 106 -41.90 41.78 -43.30
CA GLN A 106 -40.78 41.04 -43.86
C GLN A 106 -40.20 40.06 -42.83
N GLU A 107 -40.52 38.77 -42.99
CA GLU A 107 -39.96 37.70 -42.17
C GLU A 107 -38.45 37.66 -42.37
N THR A 108 -37.69 37.83 -41.27
CA THR A 108 -36.22 37.82 -41.32
C THR A 108 -35.71 36.43 -41.76
N SER A 109 -34.52 36.38 -42.36
CA SER A 109 -33.89 35.09 -42.74
C SER A 109 -33.80 34.12 -41.55
N ALA A 110 -33.57 34.64 -40.35
CA ALA A 110 -33.52 33.86 -39.12
C ALA A 110 -34.89 33.30 -38.72
N GLN A 111 -35.97 34.08 -38.82
CA GLN A 111 -37.33 33.60 -38.55
C GLN A 111 -37.76 32.52 -39.55
N LYS A 112 -37.39 32.67 -40.83
CA LYS A 112 -37.63 31.66 -41.85
C LYS A 112 -36.89 30.35 -41.54
N GLU A 113 -35.59 30.43 -41.22
CA GLU A 113 -34.79 29.27 -40.84
C GLU A 113 -35.37 28.58 -39.59
N ALA A 114 -35.70 29.34 -38.55
CA ALA A 114 -36.30 28.80 -37.33
C ALA A 114 -37.63 28.09 -37.61
N ARG A 115 -38.46 28.61 -38.53
CA ARG A 115 -39.72 27.96 -38.94
C ARG A 115 -39.47 26.65 -39.69
N GLU A 116 -38.51 26.61 -40.60
CA GLU A 116 -38.14 25.38 -41.31
C GLU A 116 -37.63 24.31 -40.34
N ARG A 117 -36.76 24.71 -39.41
CA ARG A 117 -36.24 23.85 -38.33
C ARG A 117 -37.36 23.34 -37.42
N PHE A 118 -38.26 24.23 -37.00
CA PHE A 118 -39.43 23.86 -36.21
C PHE A 118 -40.32 22.85 -36.94
N SER A 119 -40.56 23.04 -38.24
CA SER A 119 -41.35 22.10 -39.05
C SER A 119 -40.73 20.71 -39.09
N LYS A 120 -39.40 20.62 -39.25
CA LYS A 120 -38.66 19.34 -39.16
C LYS A 120 -38.77 18.72 -37.78
N GLY A 121 -38.66 19.53 -36.72
CA GLY A 121 -38.85 19.07 -35.35
C GLY A 121 -40.23 18.44 -35.13
N VAL A 122 -41.28 19.04 -35.68
CA VAL A 122 -42.65 18.48 -35.62
C VAL A 122 -42.75 17.15 -36.38
N GLU A 123 -42.11 17.05 -37.55
CA GLU A 123 -42.05 15.81 -38.32
C GLU A 123 -41.38 14.68 -37.53
N PHE A 124 -40.16 14.92 -37.02
CA PHE A 124 -39.46 13.95 -36.18
C PHE A 124 -40.27 13.58 -34.93
N PHE A 125 -40.94 14.54 -34.30
CA PHE A 125 -41.76 14.26 -33.12
C PHE A 125 -42.92 13.32 -33.44
N ASN A 126 -43.62 13.56 -34.56
CA ASN A 126 -44.73 12.73 -35.00
C ASN A 126 -44.28 11.32 -35.41
N ASN A 127 -43.05 11.19 -35.89
CA ASN A 127 -42.42 9.90 -36.20
C ASN A 127 -41.92 9.15 -34.94
N GLY A 128 -42.00 9.76 -33.76
CA GLY A 128 -41.49 9.18 -32.51
C GLY A 128 -39.98 9.35 -32.31
N GLU A 129 -39.30 10.09 -33.19
CA GLU A 129 -37.86 10.38 -33.14
C GLU A 129 -37.58 11.56 -32.20
N TYR A 130 -37.94 11.43 -30.92
CA TYR A 130 -37.95 12.53 -29.97
C TYR A 130 -36.59 13.20 -29.74
N ALA A 131 -35.48 12.46 -29.86
CA ALA A 131 -34.14 13.02 -29.74
C ALA A 131 -33.78 13.92 -30.94
N ALA A 132 -34.13 13.50 -32.15
CA ALA A 132 -33.94 14.31 -33.36
C ALA A 132 -34.86 15.54 -33.34
N ALA A 133 -36.12 15.36 -32.94
CA ALA A 133 -37.07 16.45 -32.73
C ALA A 133 -36.55 17.48 -31.73
N LEU A 134 -36.02 17.02 -30.59
CA LEU A 134 -35.43 17.87 -29.56
C LEU A 134 -34.28 18.72 -30.11
N ALA A 135 -33.40 18.13 -30.92
CA ALA A 135 -32.29 18.87 -31.54
C ALA A 135 -32.80 19.97 -32.49
N GLU A 136 -33.77 19.67 -33.36
CA GLU A 136 -34.34 20.66 -34.28
C GLU A 136 -35.12 21.76 -33.55
N PHE A 137 -35.85 21.43 -32.47
CA PHE A 137 -36.54 22.43 -31.66
C PHE A 137 -35.58 23.33 -30.88
N HIS A 138 -34.50 22.78 -30.32
CA HIS A 138 -33.45 23.60 -29.70
C HIS A 138 -32.83 24.56 -30.70
N TRP A 139 -32.47 24.08 -31.89
CA TRP A 139 -31.94 24.93 -32.96
C TRP A 139 -32.92 26.05 -33.34
N ALA A 140 -34.20 25.71 -33.52
CA ALA A 140 -35.23 26.70 -33.83
C ALA A 140 -35.36 27.75 -32.72
N TYR A 141 -35.28 27.34 -31.45
CA TYR A 141 -35.34 28.24 -30.31
C TYR A 141 -34.07 29.10 -30.16
N GLU A 142 -32.89 28.57 -30.46
CA GLU A 142 -31.64 29.32 -30.46
C GLU A 142 -31.59 30.39 -31.56
N VAL A 143 -32.05 30.05 -32.77
CA VAL A 143 -32.07 30.96 -33.93
C VAL A 143 -33.11 32.07 -33.76
N SER A 144 -34.31 31.72 -33.27
CA SER A 144 -35.38 32.69 -33.03
C SER A 144 -36.17 32.31 -31.76
N PRO A 145 -35.73 32.79 -30.58
CA PRO A 145 -36.37 32.46 -29.31
C PRO A 145 -37.86 32.80 -29.30
N HIS A 146 -38.70 31.80 -29.09
CA HIS A 146 -40.15 31.98 -29.00
C HIS A 146 -40.77 30.96 -28.05
N TYR A 147 -41.62 31.42 -27.13
CA TYR A 147 -42.18 30.58 -26.05
C TYR A 147 -42.90 29.34 -26.59
N MET A 148 -43.62 29.43 -27.72
CA MET A 148 -44.30 28.26 -28.32
C MET A 148 -43.39 27.06 -28.60
N VAL A 149 -42.09 27.28 -28.86
CA VAL A 149 -41.13 26.19 -29.11
C VAL A 149 -40.80 25.45 -27.80
N LEU A 150 -40.80 26.14 -26.65
CA LEU A 150 -40.49 25.58 -25.34
C LEU A 150 -41.42 24.43 -24.95
N TYR A 151 -42.71 24.52 -25.30
CA TYR A 151 -43.65 23.44 -25.03
C TYR A 151 -43.25 22.15 -25.77
N ASN A 152 -42.85 22.26 -27.04
CA ASN A 152 -42.43 21.11 -27.83
C ASN A 152 -41.11 20.52 -27.30
N ILE A 153 -40.18 21.37 -26.85
CA ILE A 153 -38.95 20.94 -26.17
C ILE A 153 -39.29 20.16 -24.89
N GLY A 154 -40.17 20.70 -24.04
CA GLY A 154 -40.63 20.03 -22.82
C GLY A 154 -41.28 18.68 -23.10
N ARG A 155 -42.12 18.60 -24.15
CA ARG A 155 -42.73 17.35 -24.62
C ARG A 155 -41.71 16.32 -25.09
N CYS A 156 -40.67 16.74 -25.81
CA CYS A 156 -39.58 15.84 -26.20
C CYS A 156 -38.86 15.27 -24.98
N TYR A 157 -38.48 16.12 -24.02
CA TYR A 157 -37.85 15.66 -22.78
C TYR A 157 -38.74 14.68 -21.99
N SER A 158 -40.04 14.99 -21.87
CA SER A 158 -41.04 14.11 -21.25
C SER A 158 -41.08 12.73 -21.92
N LYS A 159 -41.07 12.68 -23.26
CA LYS A 159 -41.06 11.44 -24.03
C LYS A 159 -39.73 10.68 -23.97
N LEU A 160 -38.63 11.37 -23.69
CA LEU A 160 -37.30 10.78 -23.51
C LEU A 160 -37.05 10.30 -22.07
N GLY A 161 -38.02 10.46 -21.15
CA GLY A 161 -37.86 10.08 -19.74
C GLY A 161 -36.98 11.03 -18.92
N LYS A 162 -36.73 12.24 -19.45
CA LYS A 162 -35.96 13.31 -18.80
C LYS A 162 -36.93 14.31 -18.17
N HIS A 163 -37.59 13.88 -17.11
CA HIS A 163 -38.69 14.60 -16.49
C HIS A 163 -38.26 15.91 -15.82
N ILE A 164 -37.04 15.97 -15.25
CA ILE A 164 -36.49 17.18 -14.63
C ILE A 164 -36.35 18.29 -15.68
N GLU A 165 -35.74 17.99 -16.83
CA GLU A 165 -35.64 18.94 -17.94
C GLU A 165 -37.03 19.30 -18.50
N ALA A 166 -37.92 18.32 -18.67
CA ALA A 166 -39.28 18.56 -19.14
C ALA A 166 -40.02 19.58 -18.27
N ILE A 167 -39.96 19.42 -16.95
CA ILE A 167 -40.56 20.36 -15.98
C ILE A 167 -39.97 21.75 -16.15
N SER A 168 -38.65 21.88 -16.25
CA SER A 168 -37.99 23.17 -16.44
C SER A 168 -38.50 23.89 -17.69
N TYR A 169 -38.63 23.18 -18.82
CA TYR A 169 -39.13 23.76 -20.07
C TYR A 169 -40.62 24.10 -20.04
N PHE A 170 -41.45 23.30 -19.36
CA PHE A 170 -42.87 23.62 -19.18
C PHE A 170 -43.10 24.81 -18.24
N GLU A 171 -42.32 24.92 -17.16
CA GLU A 171 -42.35 26.11 -16.28
C GLU A 171 -41.94 27.36 -17.05
N LYS A 172 -40.88 27.26 -17.87
CA LYS A 172 -40.43 28.35 -18.74
C LYS A 172 -41.48 28.72 -19.79
N TYR A 173 -42.15 27.74 -20.41
CA TYR A 173 -43.25 27.97 -21.36
C TYR A 173 -44.40 28.78 -20.73
N LEU A 174 -44.82 28.39 -19.53
CA LEU A 174 -45.88 29.09 -18.79
C LEU A 174 -45.43 30.51 -18.41
N SER A 175 -44.19 30.65 -17.95
CA SER A 175 -43.62 31.95 -17.54
C SER A 175 -43.48 32.92 -18.71
N GLU A 176 -42.97 32.48 -19.87
CA GLU A 176 -42.75 33.35 -21.04
C GLU A 176 -44.04 33.60 -21.83
N GLY A 177 -44.95 32.63 -21.85
CA GLY A 177 -46.24 32.77 -22.52
C GLY A 177 -47.18 33.73 -21.79
N GLY A 178 -47.20 33.69 -20.45
CA GLY A 178 -48.01 34.60 -19.62
C GLY A 178 -49.45 34.75 -20.10
N ASP A 179 -49.91 35.99 -20.22
CA ASP A 179 -51.28 36.33 -20.65
C ASP A 179 -51.60 36.00 -22.11
N LYS A 180 -50.58 35.67 -22.93
CA LYS A 180 -50.76 35.27 -24.33
C LYS A 180 -51.27 33.84 -24.45
N LEU A 181 -51.19 33.05 -23.39
CA LEU A 181 -51.66 31.67 -23.35
C LEU A 181 -53.16 31.60 -23.03
N PRO A 182 -53.96 30.85 -23.82
CA PRO A 182 -55.33 30.55 -23.43
C PRO A 182 -55.38 29.85 -22.08
N LYS A 183 -56.38 30.16 -21.25
CA LYS A 183 -56.54 29.54 -19.91
C LYS A 183 -56.56 28.00 -19.97
N SER A 184 -57.25 27.42 -20.95
CA SER A 184 -57.29 25.96 -21.15
C SER A 184 -55.90 25.36 -21.37
N ARG A 185 -55.01 26.09 -22.05
CA ARG A 185 -53.64 25.66 -22.30
C ARG A 185 -52.78 25.71 -21.04
N ILE A 186 -52.98 26.74 -20.22
CA ILE A 186 -52.30 26.86 -18.92
C ILE A 186 -52.70 25.69 -18.03
N GLU A 187 -53.99 25.37 -17.95
CA GLU A 187 -54.52 24.24 -17.16
C GLU A 187 -53.97 22.89 -17.63
N GLU A 188 -53.88 22.66 -18.95
CA GLU A 188 -53.28 21.45 -19.53
C GLU A 188 -51.82 21.27 -19.11
N VAL A 189 -51.00 22.31 -19.27
CA VAL A 189 -49.56 22.23 -18.93
C VAL A 189 -49.35 22.16 -17.42
N GLN A 190 -50.18 22.82 -16.61
CA GLN A 190 -50.13 22.69 -15.15
C GLN A 190 -50.48 21.27 -14.70
N ALA A 191 -51.43 20.61 -15.35
CA ALA A 191 -51.76 19.21 -15.07
C ALA A 191 -50.59 18.27 -15.45
N GLU A 192 -49.92 18.51 -16.58
CA GLU A 192 -48.72 17.76 -16.99
C GLU A 192 -47.54 18.01 -16.04
N LEU A 193 -47.32 19.25 -15.59
CA LEU A 193 -46.33 19.57 -14.58
C LEU A 193 -46.60 18.84 -13.26
N LYS A 194 -47.87 18.77 -12.85
CA LYS A 194 -48.25 18.06 -11.62
C LYS A 194 -47.95 16.57 -11.71
N SER A 195 -48.24 15.92 -12.83
CA SER A 195 -47.95 14.50 -13.02
C SER A 195 -46.44 14.23 -13.11
N LEU A 196 -45.68 15.05 -13.84
CA LEU A 196 -44.22 14.92 -13.92
C LEU A 196 -43.54 15.11 -12.56
N LYS A 197 -44.00 16.09 -11.76
CA LYS A 197 -43.44 16.34 -10.42
C LYS A 197 -43.68 15.19 -9.45
N GLN A 198 -44.70 14.35 -9.68
CA GLN A 198 -44.95 13.14 -8.89
C GLN A 198 -44.04 11.96 -9.29
N ILE A 199 -43.38 12.03 -10.45
CA ILE A 199 -42.48 10.97 -10.94
C ILE A 199 -41.05 11.19 -10.44
N ILE A 200 -40.62 12.45 -10.29
CA ILE A 200 -39.29 12.78 -9.78
C ILE A 200 -39.07 12.19 -8.40
N ALA A 201 -37.94 11.50 -8.23
CA ALA A 201 -37.52 11.00 -6.95
C ALA A 201 -36.58 11.98 -6.24
N LEU A 202 -36.53 11.88 -4.92
CA LEU A 202 -35.70 12.71 -4.06
C LEU A 202 -34.67 11.84 -3.32
N LEU A 203 -33.44 12.33 -3.23
CA LEU A 203 -32.38 11.71 -2.46
C LEU A 203 -32.05 12.58 -1.24
N ASP A 204 -32.14 11.95 -0.07
CA ASP A 204 -31.71 12.50 1.21
C ASP A 204 -30.35 11.89 1.56
N ILE A 205 -29.28 12.60 1.20
CA ILE A 205 -27.90 12.13 1.29
C ILE A 205 -27.25 12.69 2.56
N THR A 206 -26.74 11.80 3.39
CA THR A 206 -25.98 12.13 4.60
C THR A 206 -24.56 11.57 4.51
N VAL A 207 -23.59 12.34 4.99
CA VAL A 207 -22.18 11.93 5.05
C VAL A 207 -21.62 12.29 6.41
N ASN A 208 -20.80 11.40 6.99
CA ASN A 208 -20.12 11.65 8.26
C ASN A 208 -19.03 12.75 8.20
N VAL A 209 -18.63 13.18 7.00
CA VAL A 209 -17.59 14.18 6.74
C VAL A 209 -18.21 15.42 6.11
N LYS A 210 -17.95 16.59 6.71
CA LYS A 210 -18.36 17.88 6.15
C LYS A 210 -17.53 18.23 4.92
N ASP A 211 -18.10 19.00 4.00
CA ASP A 211 -17.49 19.47 2.77
C ASP A 211 -17.09 18.34 1.80
N ALA A 212 -17.61 17.13 2.04
CA ALA A 212 -17.48 15.99 1.13
C ALA A 212 -18.20 16.28 -0.20
N ILE A 213 -17.52 16.00 -1.31
CA ILE A 213 -18.05 16.14 -2.66
C ILE A 213 -18.98 14.97 -2.95
N ILE A 214 -20.21 15.28 -3.34
CA ILE A 214 -21.23 14.31 -3.72
C ILE A 214 -21.38 14.33 -5.24
N SER A 215 -21.36 13.15 -5.85
CA SER A 215 -21.64 12.99 -7.27
C SER A 215 -22.68 11.90 -7.52
N ILE A 216 -23.50 12.12 -8.53
CA ILE A 216 -24.53 11.19 -9.00
C ILE A 216 -24.25 10.92 -10.47
N ASP A 217 -24.13 9.65 -10.83
CA ASP A 217 -23.79 9.17 -12.18
C ASP A 217 -22.52 9.84 -12.74
N GLY A 218 -21.55 10.10 -11.85
CA GLY A 218 -20.28 10.76 -12.18
C GLY A 218 -20.36 12.29 -12.30
N LYS A 219 -21.54 12.91 -12.17
CA LYS A 219 -21.70 14.36 -12.16
C LYS A 219 -21.74 14.90 -10.74
N GLU A 220 -20.90 15.88 -10.45
CA GLU A 220 -20.91 16.58 -9.15
C GLU A 220 -22.21 17.36 -8.95
N VAL A 221 -22.89 17.11 -7.83
CA VAL A 221 -24.14 17.79 -7.45
C VAL A 221 -23.94 18.84 -6.37
N GLY A 222 -22.83 18.75 -5.62
CA GLY A 222 -22.43 19.74 -4.61
C GLY A 222 -21.65 19.12 -3.47
N THR A 223 -21.44 19.92 -2.42
CA THR A 223 -20.73 19.53 -1.20
C THR A 223 -21.68 19.36 -0.02
N PHE A 224 -21.40 18.39 0.85
CA PHE A 224 -22.21 18.13 2.05
C PHE A 224 -21.93 19.16 3.17
N PRO A 225 -22.94 19.68 3.90
CA PRO A 225 -24.36 19.39 3.78
C PRO A 225 -25.00 20.08 2.56
N LEU A 226 -25.81 19.32 1.83
CA LEU A 226 -26.56 19.84 0.69
C LEU A 226 -27.67 20.77 1.19
N LYS A 227 -27.93 21.86 0.44
CA LYS A 227 -28.97 22.85 0.81
C LYS A 227 -30.39 22.28 0.68
N GLU A 228 -30.59 21.41 -0.29
CA GLU A 228 -31.86 20.78 -0.62
C GLU A 228 -31.64 19.31 -0.97
N MET A 229 -32.69 18.51 -0.89
CA MET A 229 -32.68 17.13 -1.39
C MET A 229 -32.41 17.11 -2.89
N VAL A 230 -31.64 16.12 -3.35
CA VAL A 230 -31.28 16.04 -4.77
C VAL A 230 -32.39 15.37 -5.55
N LYS A 231 -32.87 16.03 -6.61
CA LYS A 231 -33.85 15.48 -7.55
C LYS A 231 -33.13 14.57 -8.54
N VAL A 232 -33.66 13.37 -8.72
CA VAL A 232 -33.16 12.40 -9.71
C VAL A 232 -34.33 11.78 -10.49
N GLU A 233 -34.02 11.29 -11.69
CA GLU A 233 -34.98 10.48 -12.45
C GLU A 233 -35.23 9.14 -11.72
N PRO A 234 -36.36 8.46 -11.96
CA PRO A 234 -36.52 7.10 -11.49
C PRO A 234 -35.62 6.14 -12.25
N GLY A 235 -35.03 5.16 -11.56
CA GLY A 235 -34.18 4.15 -12.16
C GLY A 235 -32.86 3.92 -11.41
N PRO A 236 -31.91 3.22 -12.04
CA PRO A 236 -30.60 2.97 -11.45
C PRO A 236 -29.75 4.24 -11.41
N HIS A 237 -29.10 4.49 -10.27
CA HIS A 237 -28.15 5.57 -10.07
C HIS A 237 -26.92 5.10 -9.29
N THR A 238 -25.76 5.62 -9.66
CA THR A 238 -24.52 5.44 -8.90
C THR A 238 -24.21 6.73 -8.16
N ILE A 239 -24.13 6.65 -6.83
CA ILE A 239 -23.92 7.83 -5.98
C ILE A 239 -22.61 7.63 -5.23
N SER A 240 -21.73 8.63 -5.28
CA SER A 240 -20.45 8.58 -4.59
C SER A 240 -20.21 9.82 -3.75
N ALA A 241 -19.51 9.59 -2.63
CA ALA A 241 -19.03 10.62 -1.73
C ALA A 241 -17.50 10.55 -1.63
N THR A 242 -16.85 11.69 -1.79
CA THR A 242 -15.39 11.82 -1.73
C THR A 242 -15.00 12.98 -0.82
N ALA A 243 -13.98 12.78 0.01
CA ALA A 243 -13.42 13.82 0.86
C ALA A 243 -11.89 13.66 0.94
N GLU A 244 -11.18 14.78 1.09
CA GLU A 244 -9.72 14.78 1.20
C GLU A 244 -9.25 14.04 2.45
N GLY A 245 -8.29 13.12 2.29
CA GLY A 245 -7.79 12.31 3.39
C GLY A 245 -8.73 11.16 3.79
N TYR A 246 -9.78 10.89 3.02
CA TYR A 246 -10.68 9.75 3.23
C TYR A 246 -10.71 8.82 2.01
N LYS A 247 -11.08 7.57 2.25
CA LYS A 247 -11.37 6.61 1.17
C LYS A 247 -12.76 6.91 0.61
N SER A 248 -12.83 7.23 -0.69
CA SER A 248 -14.10 7.44 -1.40
C SER A 248 -15.01 6.22 -1.28
N SER A 249 -16.31 6.47 -1.23
CA SER A 249 -17.35 5.44 -1.13
C SER A 249 -18.39 5.65 -2.23
N SER A 250 -18.88 4.56 -2.82
CA SER A 250 -19.86 4.57 -3.90
C SER A 250 -20.96 3.54 -3.63
N LYS A 251 -22.20 3.87 -4.01
CA LYS A 251 -23.38 3.03 -3.86
C LYS A 251 -24.21 3.05 -5.13
N ASP A 252 -24.49 1.86 -5.65
CA ASP A 252 -25.45 1.67 -6.73
C ASP A 252 -26.82 1.41 -6.13
N ILE A 253 -27.81 2.20 -6.52
CA ILE A 253 -29.19 2.08 -6.03
C ILE A 253 -30.17 2.12 -7.19
N VAL A 254 -31.37 1.56 -6.98
CA VAL A 254 -32.50 1.74 -7.90
C VAL A 254 -33.55 2.57 -7.17
N VAL A 255 -33.85 3.74 -7.72
CA VAL A 255 -34.76 4.72 -7.13
C VAL A 255 -36.14 4.56 -7.79
N ALA A 256 -37.17 4.35 -6.97
CA ALA A 256 -38.54 4.25 -7.46
C ALA A 256 -39.14 5.63 -7.78
N SER A 257 -40.07 5.68 -8.73
CA SER A 257 -40.83 6.88 -9.10
C SER A 257 -41.49 7.54 -7.90
N GLY A 258 -41.29 8.86 -7.74
CA GLY A 258 -41.84 9.68 -6.65
C GLY A 258 -41.29 9.38 -5.25
N ALA A 259 -40.34 8.45 -5.11
CA ALA A 259 -39.84 8.03 -3.81
C ALA A 259 -38.84 9.04 -3.23
N THR A 260 -38.80 9.12 -1.90
CA THR A 260 -37.70 9.77 -1.17
C THR A 260 -36.79 8.71 -0.57
N THR A 261 -35.56 8.61 -1.06
CA THR A 261 -34.59 7.58 -0.65
C THR A 261 -33.51 8.18 0.23
N LYS A 262 -33.33 7.62 1.43
CA LYS A 262 -32.26 8.02 2.36
C LYS A 262 -30.99 7.24 2.09
N ILE A 263 -29.86 7.93 2.02
CA ILE A 263 -28.55 7.34 1.76
C ILE A 263 -27.56 7.90 2.77
N ASN A 264 -26.87 7.01 3.48
CA ASN A 264 -25.80 7.37 4.41
C ASN A 264 -24.45 6.92 3.87
N PHE A 265 -23.46 7.80 3.87
CA PHE A 265 -22.06 7.48 3.59
C PHE A 265 -21.20 7.63 4.85
N GLU A 266 -20.49 6.56 5.18
CA GLU A 266 -19.46 6.54 6.22
C GLU A 266 -18.09 6.45 5.55
N LEU A 267 -17.45 7.60 5.38
CA LEU A 267 -16.10 7.70 4.84
C LEU A 267 -15.07 7.36 5.91
N ILE A 268 -14.10 6.52 5.53
CA ILE A 268 -13.02 6.05 6.42
C ILE A 268 -11.78 6.90 6.16
N GLN A 269 -11.22 7.51 7.20
CA GLN A 269 -10.03 8.34 7.10
C GLN A 269 -8.79 7.49 6.75
N VAL A 270 -8.01 7.94 5.77
CA VAL A 270 -6.74 7.33 5.39
C VAL A 270 -5.62 8.09 6.09
N VAL A 271 -5.10 7.53 7.18
CA VAL A 271 -3.92 8.07 7.86
C VAL A 271 -2.67 7.73 7.05
N LYS A 272 -2.03 8.76 6.50
CA LYS A 272 -0.71 8.64 5.87
C LYS A 272 0.39 8.75 6.92
N TRP A 273 1.47 8.00 6.74
CA TRP A 273 2.59 7.92 7.68
C TRP A 273 3.88 8.40 7.00
N ALA A 274 4.83 8.86 7.80
CA ALA A 274 6.18 9.24 7.45
C ALA A 274 7.17 8.49 8.35
N LYS A 275 8.39 8.26 7.89
CA LYS A 275 9.46 7.65 8.68
C LYS A 275 10.38 8.74 9.21
N LEU A 276 10.49 8.84 10.53
CA LEU A 276 11.30 9.85 11.19
C LEU A 276 12.48 9.19 11.92
N LYS A 277 13.68 9.68 11.64
CA LYS A 277 14.91 9.35 12.37
C LYS A 277 15.37 10.58 13.15
N VAL A 278 15.66 10.42 14.44
CA VAL A 278 16.07 11.50 15.35
C VAL A 278 17.39 11.17 16.01
N GLU A 279 18.38 12.03 15.78
CA GLU A 279 19.74 11.93 16.31
C GLU A 279 20.06 13.15 17.18
N SER A 280 20.80 12.94 18.26
CA SER A 280 21.23 13.97 19.21
C SER A 280 22.64 13.66 19.67
N ASP A 281 23.47 14.70 19.79
CA ASP A 281 24.83 14.57 20.31
C ASP A 281 24.89 14.51 21.86
N ALA A 282 23.83 14.95 22.55
CA ALA A 282 23.71 14.86 24.01
C ALA A 282 23.54 13.39 24.47
N PRO A 283 24.43 12.87 25.32
CA PRO A 283 24.38 11.49 25.77
C PRO A 283 23.10 11.13 26.51
N GLY A 284 22.53 9.98 26.18
CA GLY A 284 21.33 9.46 26.86
C GLY A 284 20.07 10.28 26.65
N SER A 285 20.04 11.18 25.65
CA SER A 285 18.92 12.06 25.39
C SER A 285 17.64 11.30 25.03
N ILE A 286 16.52 11.75 25.59
CA ILE A 286 15.17 11.23 25.34
C ILE A 286 14.53 12.04 24.22
N VAL A 287 13.93 11.32 23.26
CA VAL A 287 13.16 11.88 22.15
C VAL A 287 11.70 11.94 22.56
N VAL A 288 11.10 13.13 22.42
CA VAL A 288 9.69 13.39 22.70
C VAL A 288 9.04 13.87 21.41
N ILE A 289 7.94 13.24 21.00
CA ILE A 289 7.17 13.64 19.82
C ILE A 289 5.75 13.95 20.28
N ASP A 290 5.28 15.16 19.99
CA ASP A 290 3.95 15.69 20.38
C ASP A 290 3.67 15.51 21.88
N GLY A 291 4.68 15.79 22.72
CA GLY A 291 4.59 15.66 24.18
C GLY A 291 4.71 14.23 24.73
N LYS A 292 4.84 13.20 23.88
CA LYS A 292 5.01 11.81 24.31
C LYS A 292 6.46 11.33 24.16
N GLU A 293 7.04 10.76 25.21
CA GLU A 293 8.36 10.12 25.15
C GLU A 293 8.29 8.87 24.27
N VAL A 294 9.07 8.84 23.19
CA VAL A 294 9.07 7.73 22.21
C VAL A 294 10.29 6.82 22.33
N GLY A 295 11.37 7.28 22.96
CA GLY A 295 12.58 6.50 23.18
C GLY A 295 13.82 7.36 23.44
N LYS A 296 15.00 6.73 23.38
CA LYS A 296 16.29 7.42 23.46
C LYS A 296 16.87 7.64 22.07
N SER A 297 17.69 8.67 21.91
CA SER A 297 18.44 8.89 20.67
C SER A 297 19.63 7.91 20.54
N PRO A 298 19.94 7.40 19.33
CA PRO A 298 19.19 7.57 18.08
C PRO A 298 17.86 6.82 18.12
N TRP A 299 16.79 7.47 17.64
CA TRP A 299 15.45 6.89 17.55
C TRP A 299 14.97 6.87 16.10
N GLU A 300 14.24 5.84 15.70
CA GLU A 300 13.64 5.70 14.38
C GLU A 300 12.23 5.11 14.51
N GLY A 301 11.24 5.68 13.82
CA GLY A 301 9.88 5.19 13.86
C GLY A 301 8.93 5.89 12.88
N SER A 302 7.72 5.33 12.74
CA SER A 302 6.66 5.91 11.90
C SER A 302 5.85 6.95 12.68
N VAL A 303 5.71 8.14 12.10
CA VAL A 303 4.94 9.26 12.62
C VAL A 303 3.86 9.61 11.60
N LYS A 304 2.72 10.15 12.01
CA LYS A 304 1.68 10.54 11.05
C LYS A 304 2.23 11.64 10.12
N ALA A 305 1.70 11.72 8.90
CA ALA A 305 1.95 12.90 8.06
C ALA A 305 1.23 14.11 8.67
N GLY A 306 1.87 15.27 8.64
CA GLY A 306 1.35 16.50 9.24
C GLY A 306 2.36 17.23 10.11
N LYS A 307 1.85 18.18 10.92
CA LYS A 307 2.65 19.00 11.83
C LYS A 307 2.98 18.20 13.09
N HIS A 308 4.24 18.21 13.48
CA HIS A 308 4.74 17.54 14.68
C HIS A 308 5.75 18.42 15.42
N SER A 309 5.71 18.35 16.74
CA SER A 309 6.71 18.95 17.62
C SER A 309 7.67 17.87 18.10
N VAL A 310 8.95 18.01 17.79
CA VAL A 310 10.00 17.06 18.19
C VAL A 310 10.93 17.74 19.18
N GLU A 311 10.99 17.21 20.41
CA GLU A 311 11.82 17.73 21.48
C GLU A 311 12.90 16.72 21.89
N ILE A 312 14.05 17.26 22.29
CA ILE A 312 15.13 16.50 22.93
C ILE A 312 15.28 16.94 24.38
N LYS A 313 15.20 15.96 25.29
CA LYS A 313 15.43 16.14 26.73
C LYS A 313 16.65 15.34 27.17
N ALA A 314 17.63 16.00 27.76
CA ALA A 314 18.81 15.36 28.32
C ALA A 314 19.21 16.01 29.65
N LYS A 315 19.68 15.20 30.61
CA LYS A 315 20.05 15.70 31.94
C LYS A 315 21.23 16.67 31.84
N GLY A 316 21.07 17.88 32.37
CA GLY A 316 22.10 18.93 32.34
C GLY A 316 22.19 19.68 31.01
N TYR A 317 21.29 19.42 30.06
CA TYR A 317 21.19 20.16 28.81
C TYR A 317 19.90 21.00 28.79
N LYS A 318 19.93 22.11 28.06
CA LYS A 318 18.72 22.87 27.74
C LYS A 318 17.88 22.04 26.77
N MET A 319 16.57 22.06 26.97
CA MET A 319 15.63 21.46 26.03
C MET A 319 15.74 22.16 24.68
N GLU A 320 15.84 21.38 23.61
CA GLU A 320 15.76 21.87 22.23
C GLU A 320 14.53 21.25 21.57
N ALA A 321 13.73 22.07 20.89
CA ALA A 321 12.52 21.65 20.21
C ALA A 321 12.51 22.16 18.76
N LYS A 322 11.96 21.37 17.84
CA LYS A 322 11.78 21.71 16.43
C LYS A 322 10.36 21.34 16.00
N GLU A 323 9.68 22.31 15.38
CA GLU A 323 8.42 22.08 14.67
C GLU A 323 8.73 21.61 13.25
N ILE A 324 8.12 20.51 12.83
CA ILE A 324 8.30 19.94 11.48
C ILE A 324 6.94 19.67 10.83
N VAL A 325 6.91 19.67 9.50
CA VAL A 325 5.76 19.20 8.71
C VAL A 325 6.22 18.00 7.89
N LEU A 326 5.74 16.81 8.22
CA LEU A 326 6.07 15.57 7.53
C LEU A 326 5.06 15.31 6.41
N GLU A 327 5.56 15.02 5.21
CA GLU A 327 4.73 14.59 4.10
C GLU A 327 4.49 13.07 4.14
N ALA A 328 3.48 12.60 3.41
CA ALA A 328 3.19 11.18 3.33
C ALA A 328 4.32 10.42 2.65
N ASP A 329 4.67 9.25 3.20
CA ASP A 329 5.73 8.35 2.72
C ASP A 329 7.13 8.99 2.71
N GLU A 330 7.30 10.15 3.37
CA GLU A 330 8.59 10.82 3.52
C GLU A 330 9.49 10.06 4.51
N GLU A 331 10.78 9.96 4.21
CA GLU A 331 11.82 9.63 5.19
C GLU A 331 12.61 10.88 5.57
N ARG A 332 12.59 11.27 6.85
CA ARG A 332 13.28 12.47 7.35
C ARG A 332 14.24 12.15 8.49
N LEU A 333 15.46 12.70 8.41
CA LEU A 333 16.43 12.72 9.51
C LEU A 333 16.45 14.10 10.17
N LEU A 334 16.32 14.12 11.50
CA LEU A 334 16.52 15.31 12.33
C LEU A 334 17.70 15.13 13.26
N THR A 335 18.60 16.10 13.27
CA THR A 335 19.74 16.16 14.19
C THR A 335 19.57 17.32 15.17
N PHE A 336 19.85 17.06 16.44
CA PHE A 336 19.79 18.02 17.54
C PHE A 336 21.17 18.20 18.18
N HIS A 337 21.44 19.42 18.66
CA HIS A 337 22.71 19.80 19.30
C HIS A 337 22.41 20.65 20.54
N PRO A 338 21.72 20.10 21.56
CA PRO A 338 21.27 20.87 22.69
C PRO A 338 22.46 21.44 23.49
N GLN A 339 22.32 22.68 23.94
CA GLN A 339 23.37 23.36 24.70
C GLN A 339 23.37 22.93 26.18
N ILE A 340 24.54 22.91 26.81
CA ILE A 340 24.65 22.66 28.26
C ILE A 340 23.85 23.71 29.04
N ALA A 341 23.08 23.26 30.03
CA ALA A 341 22.42 24.13 30.99
C ALA A 341 23.42 24.53 32.09
N GLY A 342 23.76 25.83 32.16
CA GLY A 342 24.70 26.37 33.15
C GLY A 342 26.14 26.44 32.64
N LYS A 343 27.11 26.53 33.56
CA LYS A 343 28.53 26.61 33.22
C LYS A 343 29.09 25.20 32.95
N PRO A 344 29.74 24.95 31.80
CA PRO A 344 30.28 23.63 31.50
C PRO A 344 31.37 23.23 32.50
N SER A 345 31.38 21.95 32.88
CA SER A 345 32.49 21.33 33.58
C SER A 345 33.46 20.75 32.56
N ARG A 346 34.75 21.08 32.68
CA ARG A 346 35.79 20.64 31.76
C ARG A 346 36.49 19.40 32.28
N LEU A 347 36.36 18.28 31.59
CA LEU A 347 37.05 17.03 31.90
C LEU A 347 38.36 16.92 31.09
N ILE A 348 39.47 16.78 31.79
CA ILE A 348 40.80 16.52 31.23
C ILE A 348 41.18 15.09 31.59
N LEU A 349 41.22 14.20 30.60
CA LEU A 349 41.61 12.81 30.79
C LEU A 349 43.09 12.60 30.47
N LYS A 350 43.81 12.00 31.41
CA LYS A 350 45.21 11.60 31.25
C LYS A 350 45.35 10.12 31.54
N SER A 351 46.28 9.46 30.86
CA SER A 351 46.61 8.07 31.12
C SER A 351 48.11 7.81 30.97
N ASN A 352 48.61 6.81 31.69
CA ASN A 352 49.96 6.30 31.53
C ASN A 352 50.19 5.56 30.20
N VAL A 353 49.12 5.26 29.46
CA VAL A 353 49.20 4.57 28.16
C VAL A 353 48.73 5.51 27.05
N GLN A 354 49.67 5.89 26.18
CA GLN A 354 49.38 6.65 24.97
C GLN A 354 48.63 5.78 23.96
N GLY A 355 47.68 6.36 23.23
CA GLY A 355 46.82 5.65 22.29
C GLY A 355 45.69 4.83 22.94
N ALA A 356 45.53 4.88 24.27
CA ALA A 356 44.41 4.22 24.94
C ALA A 356 43.08 4.80 24.47
N GLU A 357 42.13 3.96 24.08
CA GLU A 357 40.81 4.37 23.62
C GLU A 357 39.92 4.77 24.79
N VAL A 358 39.19 5.88 24.60
CA VAL A 358 38.31 6.49 25.59
C VAL A 358 36.87 6.43 25.10
N PHE A 359 35.98 5.94 25.95
CA PHE A 359 34.54 5.93 25.76
C PHE A 359 33.89 6.68 26.92
N ILE A 360 32.95 7.56 26.61
CA ILE A 360 32.22 8.35 27.59
C ILE A 360 30.73 8.15 27.34
N GLU A 361 30.00 7.77 28.39
CA GLU A 361 28.58 7.37 28.28
C GLU A 361 28.34 6.32 27.18
N GLY A 362 29.31 5.42 27.00
CA GLY A 362 29.29 4.37 25.97
C GLY A 362 29.69 4.83 24.55
N LYS A 363 29.82 6.14 24.29
CA LYS A 363 30.23 6.68 22.98
C LYS A 363 31.75 6.82 22.89
N ARG A 364 32.36 6.31 21.81
CA ARG A 364 33.80 6.47 21.54
C ARG A 364 34.13 7.96 21.40
N SER A 365 34.96 8.48 22.30
CA SER A 365 35.32 9.90 22.37
C SER A 365 36.69 10.19 21.74
N GLY A 366 37.58 9.19 21.63
CA GLY A 366 38.89 9.33 21.00
C GLY A 366 39.95 8.45 21.66
N ALA A 367 41.23 8.80 21.48
CA ALA A 367 42.36 8.13 22.11
C ALA A 367 43.21 9.13 22.91
N ILE A 368 43.92 8.65 23.94
CA ILE A 368 44.84 9.48 24.75
C ILE A 368 46.09 9.84 23.92
N PRO A 369 46.53 11.11 23.88
CA PRO A 369 45.95 12.27 24.56
C PRO A 369 44.72 12.80 23.81
N ILE A 370 43.62 12.99 24.53
CA ILE A 370 42.37 13.54 24.01
C ILE A 370 42.25 15.02 24.37
N LYS A 371 41.64 15.82 23.50
CA LYS A 371 41.33 17.23 23.82
C LYS A 371 40.40 17.29 25.05
N PRO A 372 40.49 18.34 25.89
CA PRO A 372 39.55 18.54 26.98
C PRO A 372 38.11 18.53 26.47
N LEU A 373 37.22 17.89 27.23
CA LEU A 373 35.82 17.73 26.87
C LEU A 373 34.95 18.48 27.88
N ASP A 374 33.95 19.19 27.38
CA ASP A 374 33.03 19.96 28.21
C ASP A 374 31.71 19.18 28.38
N PHE A 375 31.27 19.04 29.62
CA PHE A 375 30.06 18.31 30.01
C PHE A 375 29.21 19.13 30.98
N PRO A 376 27.91 18.85 31.11
CA PRO A 376 27.13 19.39 32.22
C PRO A 376 27.66 18.88 33.57
N ALA A 377 27.32 19.60 34.64
CA ALA A 377 27.57 19.11 36.00
C ALA A 377 26.79 17.82 36.26
N GLY A 378 27.42 16.88 36.96
CA GLY A 378 26.84 15.57 37.26
C GLY A 378 27.84 14.44 37.14
N ILE A 379 27.34 13.20 37.16
CA ILE A 379 28.17 12.00 37.08
C ILE A 379 28.26 11.57 35.62
N VAL A 380 29.49 11.37 35.15
CA VAL A 380 29.79 10.88 33.81
C VAL A 380 30.56 9.57 33.90
N ARG A 381 30.08 8.53 33.22
CA ARG A 381 30.77 7.24 33.14
C ARG A 381 31.83 7.26 32.05
N VAL A 382 33.07 6.97 32.45
CA VAL A 382 34.23 6.95 31.57
C VAL A 382 34.83 5.55 31.55
N LYS A 383 35.16 5.08 30.36
CA LYS A 383 35.84 3.81 30.13
C LYS A 383 37.08 4.04 29.28
N VAL A 384 38.22 3.54 29.75
CA VAL A 384 39.52 3.67 29.09
C VAL A 384 40.12 2.28 28.88
N MET A 385 40.48 1.95 27.66
CA MET A 385 41.01 0.64 27.30
C MET A 385 42.25 0.73 26.41
N ALA A 386 43.19 -0.19 26.61
CA ALA A 386 44.37 -0.30 25.78
C ALA A 386 44.77 -1.77 25.60
N PRO A 387 45.29 -2.18 24.43
CA PRO A 387 45.75 -3.55 24.21
C PRO A 387 46.82 -3.97 25.24
N GLY A 388 46.60 -5.11 25.91
CA GLY A 388 47.53 -5.65 26.93
C GLY A 388 47.38 -5.05 28.33
N TYR A 389 46.38 -4.19 28.53
CA TYR A 389 46.05 -3.60 29.83
C TYR A 389 44.66 -4.01 30.28
N ILE A 390 44.45 -4.00 31.60
CA ILE A 390 43.11 -4.17 32.18
C ILE A 390 42.30 -2.90 31.87
N THR A 391 41.12 -3.05 31.28
CA THR A 391 40.19 -1.94 31.04
C THR A 391 39.89 -1.24 32.35
N TRP A 392 39.89 0.09 32.33
CA TRP A 392 39.43 0.90 33.45
C TRP A 392 38.04 1.45 33.12
N GLU A 393 37.11 1.39 34.07
CA GLU A 393 35.76 1.95 33.96
C GLU A 393 35.37 2.56 35.30
N GLY A 394 34.87 3.79 35.28
CA GLY A 394 34.53 4.54 36.49
C GLY A 394 33.56 5.69 36.26
N ASP A 395 32.82 6.02 37.30
CA ASP A 395 31.90 7.15 37.35
C ASP A 395 32.66 8.38 37.90
N ILE A 396 32.68 9.48 37.16
CA ILE A 396 33.38 10.72 37.50
C ILE A 396 32.35 11.81 37.80
N GLU A 397 32.39 12.36 39.02
CA GLU A 397 31.54 13.49 39.40
C GLU A 397 32.15 14.82 38.96
N LEU A 398 31.41 15.55 38.13
CA LEU A 398 31.77 16.82 37.54
C LEU A 398 31.01 17.95 38.23
N ALA A 399 31.77 18.88 38.83
CA ALA A 399 31.21 20.08 39.46
C ALA A 399 31.07 21.22 38.46
N GLU A 400 29.97 21.96 38.55
CA GLU A 400 29.63 23.03 37.61
C GLU A 400 30.75 24.08 37.49
N GLY A 401 31.09 24.44 36.24
CA GLY A 401 32.08 25.47 35.93
C GLY A 401 33.53 25.17 36.35
N LYS A 402 33.84 23.95 36.80
CA LYS A 402 35.20 23.56 37.21
C LYS A 402 35.89 22.73 36.13
N ALA A 403 37.22 22.79 36.11
CA ALA A 403 38.03 21.83 35.37
C ALA A 403 38.46 20.70 36.31
N LEU A 404 38.21 19.46 35.90
CA LEU A 404 38.64 18.27 36.61
C LEU A 404 39.66 17.51 35.76
N THR A 405 40.82 17.20 36.33
CA THR A 405 41.78 16.28 35.72
C THR A 405 41.60 14.89 36.32
N ALA A 406 41.30 13.91 35.48
CA ALA A 406 41.20 12.51 35.86
C ALA A 406 42.40 11.74 35.30
N ASP A 407 43.31 11.35 36.20
CA ASP A 407 44.50 10.57 35.90
C ASP A 407 44.16 9.06 35.98
N VAL A 408 43.89 8.45 34.82
CA VAL A 408 43.56 7.02 34.71
C VAL A 408 44.85 6.20 34.57
N LYS A 409 45.16 5.38 35.57
CA LYS A 409 46.29 4.46 35.52
C LYS A 409 45.83 3.07 35.06
N LEU A 410 46.20 2.70 33.84
CA LEU A 410 46.00 1.34 33.34
C LEU A 410 47.13 0.42 33.83
N THR A 411 46.74 -0.70 34.41
CA THR A 411 47.65 -1.74 34.87
C THR A 411 47.81 -2.79 33.78
N ARG A 412 49.05 -3.20 33.50
CA ARG A 412 49.32 -4.31 32.57
C ARG A 412 48.65 -5.57 33.07
N ASP A 413 47.96 -6.27 32.19
CA ASP A 413 47.34 -7.54 32.51
C ASP A 413 48.41 -8.65 32.53
N LYS A 414 49.14 -8.76 33.64
CA LYS A 414 50.25 -9.73 33.83
C LYS A 414 49.78 -11.19 33.89
N LYS A 415 48.47 -11.46 33.99
CA LYS A 415 47.92 -12.82 34.14
C LYS A 415 47.54 -13.49 32.81
N ARG A 416 47.84 -12.86 31.67
CA ARG A 416 47.49 -13.40 30.35
C ARG A 416 48.53 -14.43 29.90
N ILE A 417 48.28 -15.72 30.12
CA ILE A 417 48.89 -16.77 29.28
C ILE A 417 48.26 -16.62 27.89
N SER A 418 49.09 -16.53 26.85
CA SER A 418 48.60 -16.37 25.46
C SER A 418 47.68 -17.54 25.09
N GLN A 419 46.57 -17.25 24.41
CA GLN A 419 45.70 -18.28 23.81
C GLN A 419 46.49 -19.20 22.86
N ALA A 420 47.62 -18.72 22.32
CA ALA A 420 48.52 -19.52 21.51
C ALA A 420 49.02 -20.77 22.27
N TRP A 421 49.38 -20.65 23.55
CA TRP A 421 49.87 -21.79 24.33
C TRP A 421 48.80 -22.87 24.52
N PHE A 422 47.55 -22.47 24.76
CA PHE A 422 46.43 -23.41 24.82
C PHE A 422 46.26 -24.15 23.48
N TRP A 423 46.22 -23.41 22.37
CA TRP A 423 46.05 -24.02 21.05
C TRP A 423 47.23 -24.91 20.65
N THR A 424 48.45 -24.51 20.98
CA THR A 424 49.65 -25.34 20.73
C THR A 424 49.56 -26.67 21.49
N THR A 425 49.30 -26.65 22.80
CA THR A 425 49.22 -27.91 23.57
C THR A 425 48.04 -28.77 23.15
N PHE A 426 46.90 -28.16 22.79
CA PHE A 426 45.73 -28.87 22.31
C PHE A 426 46.01 -29.56 20.96
N SER A 427 46.63 -28.85 20.02
CA SER A 427 47.01 -29.42 18.72
C SER A 427 48.03 -30.54 18.84
N LEU A 428 49.04 -30.43 19.71
CA LEU A 428 49.99 -31.52 19.97
C LEU A 428 49.29 -32.75 20.58
N GLY A 429 48.35 -32.53 21.51
CA GLY A 429 47.54 -33.63 22.07
C GLY A 429 46.71 -34.34 21.01
N LEU A 430 46.05 -33.59 20.12
CA LEU A 430 45.25 -34.16 19.03
C LEU A 430 46.11 -34.95 18.03
N ALA A 431 47.27 -34.40 17.64
CA ALA A 431 48.21 -35.09 16.75
C ALA A 431 48.70 -36.41 17.37
N SER A 432 49.06 -36.40 18.67
CA SER A 432 49.48 -37.60 19.40
C SER A 432 48.37 -38.65 19.48
N ALA A 433 47.11 -38.24 19.68
CA ALA A 433 45.97 -39.16 19.74
C ALA A 433 45.71 -39.84 18.38
N ILE A 434 45.79 -39.07 17.29
CA ILE A 434 45.65 -39.59 15.92
C ILE A 434 46.77 -40.60 15.63
N SER A 435 48.03 -40.26 15.95
CA SER A 435 49.16 -41.17 15.79
C SER A 435 48.99 -42.46 16.61
N ALA A 436 48.53 -42.37 17.87
CA ALA A 436 48.26 -43.53 18.72
C ALA A 436 47.17 -44.43 18.11
N GLY A 437 46.10 -43.84 17.56
CA GLY A 437 45.05 -44.59 16.87
C GLY A 437 45.57 -45.35 15.65
N ILE A 438 46.43 -44.72 14.84
CA ILE A 438 47.04 -45.34 13.66
C ILE A 438 47.99 -46.46 14.06
N THR A 439 48.91 -46.22 15.00
CA THR A 439 49.88 -47.25 15.44
C THR A 439 49.18 -48.40 16.15
N GLY A 440 48.13 -48.13 16.92
CA GLY A 440 47.32 -49.16 17.57
C GLY A 440 46.57 -50.02 16.55
N TYR A 441 46.01 -49.41 15.51
CA TYR A 441 45.40 -50.15 14.40
C TYR A 441 46.42 -51.06 13.69
N LEU A 442 47.60 -50.54 13.36
CA LEU A 442 48.67 -51.33 12.74
C LEU A 442 49.17 -52.44 13.67
N ALA A 443 49.26 -52.20 14.98
CA ALA A 443 49.62 -53.22 15.96
C ALA A 443 48.60 -54.38 15.97
N LEU A 444 47.30 -54.07 15.96
CA LEU A 444 46.24 -55.08 15.87
C LEU A 444 46.31 -55.88 14.57
N GLN A 445 46.62 -55.23 13.45
CA GLN A 445 46.82 -55.92 12.18
C GLN A 445 47.99 -56.90 12.25
N LYS A 446 49.15 -56.47 12.78
CA LYS A 446 50.34 -57.33 12.94
C LYS A 446 50.10 -58.48 13.91
N GLN A 447 49.33 -58.25 14.96
CA GLN A 447 48.92 -59.30 15.89
C GLN A 447 48.01 -60.33 15.21
N ASN A 448 47.02 -59.88 14.43
CA ASN A 448 46.16 -60.78 13.66
C ASN A 448 46.95 -61.58 12.62
N ASP A 449 47.89 -60.96 11.92
CA ASP A 449 48.77 -61.64 10.96
C ASP A 449 49.63 -62.69 11.67
N TYR A 450 50.21 -62.35 12.83
CA TYR A 450 50.96 -63.29 13.67
C TYR A 450 50.10 -64.47 14.14
N ASP A 451 48.91 -64.22 14.67
CA ASP A 451 47.98 -65.25 15.14
C ASP A 451 47.51 -66.16 13.99
N SER A 452 47.32 -65.59 12.79
CA SER A 452 46.99 -66.35 11.58
C SER A 452 48.14 -67.29 11.17
N MET A 453 49.39 -66.83 11.29
CA MET A 453 50.56 -67.64 11.02
C MET A 453 50.71 -68.77 12.04
N LEU A 454 50.47 -68.50 13.33
CA LEU A 454 50.47 -69.53 14.37
C LEU A 454 49.43 -70.62 14.11
N LYS A 455 48.19 -70.24 13.81
CA LYS A 455 47.14 -71.20 13.42
C LYS A 455 47.51 -71.98 12.17
N GLY A 456 48.18 -71.33 11.21
CA GLY A 456 48.70 -71.95 10.00
C GLY A 456 49.77 -73.02 10.28
N PHE A 457 50.59 -72.83 11.32
CA PHE A 457 51.54 -73.86 11.77
C PHE A 457 50.82 -75.02 12.48
N GLU A 458 49.80 -74.74 13.29
CA GLU A 458 49.03 -75.76 14.03
C GLU A 458 48.21 -76.67 13.10
N ASN A 459 47.57 -76.10 12.08
CA ASN A 459 46.72 -76.83 11.14
C ASN A 459 47.46 -77.40 9.92
N GLY A 460 48.78 -77.17 9.82
CA GLY A 460 49.63 -77.68 8.74
C GLY A 460 49.51 -76.95 7.40
N THR A 461 48.76 -75.85 7.31
CA THR A 461 48.61 -75.06 6.07
C THR A 461 49.85 -74.22 5.74
N ILE A 462 50.69 -73.90 6.73
CA ILE A 462 51.98 -73.20 6.56
C ILE A 462 53.10 -74.12 7.03
N ALA A 463 54.14 -74.27 6.20
CA ALA A 463 55.31 -75.09 6.55
C ALA A 463 56.06 -74.52 7.76
N ASN A 464 56.22 -75.34 8.81
CA ASN A 464 56.92 -74.98 10.04
C ASN A 464 58.45 -75.10 9.89
N ASN A 465 59.04 -74.24 9.06
CA ASN A 465 60.48 -74.18 8.79
C ASN A 465 61.13 -72.90 9.37
N SER A 466 62.45 -72.82 9.33
CA SER A 466 63.22 -71.70 9.89
C SER A 466 62.84 -70.34 9.29
N VAL A 467 62.50 -70.30 8.00
CA VAL A 467 62.12 -69.06 7.29
C VAL A 467 60.79 -68.52 7.79
N ASN A 468 59.76 -69.38 7.88
CA ASN A 468 58.43 -68.95 8.32
C ASN A 468 58.38 -68.64 9.82
N ARG A 469 59.16 -69.35 10.66
CA ARG A 469 59.32 -68.98 12.08
C ARG A 469 59.95 -67.60 12.23
N LYS A 470 61.02 -67.31 11.49
CA LYS A 470 61.65 -65.99 11.51
C LYS A 470 60.65 -64.89 11.12
N LYS A 471 59.83 -65.11 10.10
CA LYS A 471 58.77 -64.17 9.70
C LYS A 471 57.71 -63.96 10.79
N ALA A 472 57.32 -65.02 11.51
CA ALA A 472 56.40 -64.90 12.65
C ALA A 472 57.04 -64.14 13.82
N ASP A 473 58.32 -64.40 14.11
CA ASP A 473 59.07 -63.66 15.13
C ASP A 473 59.20 -62.17 14.77
N ASP A 474 59.49 -61.85 13.51
CA ASP A 474 59.55 -60.48 12.99
C ASP A 474 58.17 -59.78 13.15
N LEU A 475 57.07 -60.45 12.78
CA LEU A 475 55.71 -59.91 12.99
C LEU A 475 55.38 -59.69 14.47
N SER A 476 55.80 -60.60 15.35
CA SER A 476 55.64 -60.45 16.81
C SER A 476 56.44 -59.26 17.35
N GLN A 477 57.69 -59.10 16.90
CA GLN A 477 58.54 -57.97 17.31
C GLN A 477 58.00 -56.63 16.78
N GLU A 478 57.59 -56.56 15.51
CA GLU A 478 56.95 -55.38 14.93
C GLU A 478 55.64 -55.05 15.66
N GLY A 479 54.81 -56.04 15.95
CA GLY A 479 53.59 -55.87 16.75
C GLY A 479 53.88 -55.29 18.14
N LYS A 480 54.83 -55.88 18.87
CA LYS A 480 55.23 -55.41 20.21
C LYS A 480 55.79 -53.99 20.21
N THR A 481 56.60 -53.63 19.20
CA THR A 481 57.14 -52.27 19.08
C THR A 481 56.06 -51.25 18.75
N LEU A 482 55.06 -51.61 17.93
CA LEU A 482 53.90 -50.76 17.65
C LEU A 482 52.99 -50.59 18.88
N VAL A 483 52.78 -51.64 19.69
CA VAL A 483 52.05 -51.54 20.97
C VAL A 483 52.77 -50.58 21.92
N LEU A 484 54.08 -50.76 22.11
CA LEU A 484 54.88 -49.86 22.96
C LEU A 484 54.82 -48.40 22.48
N THR A 485 54.90 -48.19 21.17
CA THR A 485 54.77 -46.85 20.57
C THR A 485 53.38 -46.25 20.82
N THR A 486 52.33 -47.07 20.71
CA THR A 486 50.94 -46.67 20.97
C THR A 486 50.75 -46.26 22.43
N ASP A 487 51.31 -47.01 23.38
CA ASP A 487 51.23 -46.69 24.81
C ASP A 487 51.93 -45.36 25.14
N ILE A 488 53.13 -45.13 24.58
CA ILE A 488 53.87 -43.86 24.75
C ILE A 488 53.06 -42.68 24.18
N LEU A 489 52.40 -42.85 23.03
CA LEU A 489 51.57 -41.82 22.41
C LEU A 489 50.29 -41.54 23.21
N TRP A 490 49.69 -42.55 23.84
CA TRP A 490 48.55 -42.33 24.74
C TRP A 490 48.95 -41.60 26.03
N ILE A 491 50.11 -41.94 26.61
CA ILE A 491 50.67 -41.20 27.75
C ILE A 491 50.90 -39.73 27.37
N SER A 492 51.54 -39.50 26.21
CA SER A 492 51.80 -38.15 25.69
C SER A 492 50.49 -37.36 25.46
N THR A 493 49.49 -38.00 24.85
CA THR A 493 48.14 -37.42 24.68
C THR A 493 47.53 -37.01 26.01
N GLY A 494 47.60 -37.86 27.03
CA GLY A 494 47.11 -37.57 28.38
C GLY A 494 47.79 -36.36 29.01
N THR A 495 49.13 -36.24 28.87
CA THR A 495 49.88 -35.08 29.39
C THR A 495 49.51 -33.78 28.69
N PHE A 496 49.37 -33.78 27.36
CA PHE A 496 48.94 -32.60 26.61
C PHE A 496 47.49 -32.22 26.89
N ALA A 497 46.60 -33.19 27.06
CA ALA A 497 45.20 -32.95 27.43
C ALA A 497 45.11 -32.30 28.82
N LEU A 498 45.83 -32.83 29.82
CA LEU A 498 45.88 -32.26 31.16
C LEU A 498 46.48 -30.85 31.15
N THR A 499 47.57 -30.64 30.41
CA THR A 499 48.21 -29.32 30.27
C THR A 499 47.27 -28.33 29.59
N SER A 500 46.57 -28.75 28.53
CA SER A 500 45.59 -27.92 27.84
C SER A 500 44.40 -27.59 28.73
N LEU A 501 43.97 -28.51 29.60
CA LEU A 501 42.87 -28.29 30.55
C LEU A 501 43.27 -27.30 31.66
N ILE A 502 44.50 -27.41 32.18
CA ILE A 502 45.07 -26.42 33.10
C ILE A 502 45.14 -25.06 32.40
N LEU A 503 45.68 -25.01 31.17
CA LEU A 503 45.75 -23.78 30.40
C LEU A 503 44.37 -23.20 30.10
N ALA A 504 43.35 -24.01 29.83
CA ALA A 504 41.97 -23.57 29.63
C ALA A 504 41.40 -22.86 30.86
N PHE A 505 41.75 -23.32 32.06
CA PHE A 505 41.33 -22.69 33.32
C PHE A 505 41.99 -21.32 33.54
N PHE A 506 43.26 -21.16 33.11
CA PHE A 506 44.00 -19.91 33.25
C PHE A 506 43.89 -18.97 32.04
N THR A 507 43.44 -19.46 30.88
CA THR A 507 43.19 -18.64 29.68
C THR A 507 41.78 -18.07 29.74
N ARG A 508 41.68 -16.75 29.88
CA ARG A 508 40.39 -16.06 29.79
C ARG A 508 39.99 -15.87 28.32
N PHE A 509 38.91 -16.54 27.91
CA PHE A 509 38.32 -16.39 26.58
C PHE A 509 37.46 -15.12 26.43
N LYS A 510 37.15 -14.41 27.53
CA LYS A 510 36.42 -13.13 27.54
C LYS A 510 37.22 -12.04 28.28
N PRO A 511 37.20 -10.77 27.83
CA PRO A 511 37.87 -9.68 28.53
C PRO A 511 37.20 -9.41 29.90
N PRO A 512 37.96 -8.99 30.93
CA PRO A 512 37.40 -8.70 32.24
C PRO A 512 36.50 -7.45 32.22
N GLU A 513 35.30 -7.55 32.79
CA GLU A 513 34.56 -6.38 33.27
C GLU A 513 35.12 -5.98 34.63
N SER A 514 35.81 -4.84 34.71
CA SER A 514 36.19 -4.21 35.96
C SER A 514 35.08 -3.22 36.36
N LYS A 515 34.20 -3.63 37.27
CA LYS A 515 33.28 -2.68 37.94
C LYS A 515 33.99 -2.14 39.18
N ILE A 516 34.61 -0.97 39.07
CA ILE A 516 35.09 -0.23 40.24
C ILE A 516 34.04 0.84 40.56
N LYS A 517 33.25 0.62 41.62
CA LYS A 517 32.47 1.68 42.25
C LYS A 517 33.43 2.51 43.10
N LEU A 518 33.70 3.74 42.71
CA LEU A 518 34.31 4.72 43.59
C LEU A 518 33.21 5.42 44.37
N SER A 519 33.15 5.19 45.68
CA SER A 519 32.45 6.07 46.61
C SER A 519 33.45 7.11 47.11
N PHE A 520 33.25 8.38 46.81
CA PHE A 520 34.03 9.45 47.43
C PHE A 520 33.22 10.11 48.55
N GLN A 521 33.80 10.14 49.74
CA GLN A 521 33.37 11.04 50.81
C GLN A 521 33.71 12.47 50.40
N SER A 522 32.70 13.34 50.46
CA SER A 522 32.87 14.78 50.32
C SER A 522 33.70 15.34 51.48
N GLY A 523 34.97 15.63 51.21
CA GLY A 523 35.87 16.32 52.14
C GLY A 523 36.66 17.38 51.39
N GLY A 524 36.46 18.64 51.76
CA GLY A 524 37.11 19.78 51.13
C GLY A 524 38.64 19.80 51.30
N PHE A 525 39.24 20.64 50.46
CA PHE A 525 40.64 21.10 50.44
C PHE A 525 41.72 20.13 49.92
N GLY A 526 42.32 20.59 48.80
CA GLY A 526 43.71 20.39 48.36
C GLY A 526 44.45 19.18 48.89
N GLY A 527 44.32 18.05 48.20
CA GLY A 527 45.18 16.89 48.41
C GLY A 527 45.26 16.08 47.13
N SER A 528 46.45 15.96 46.56
CA SER A 528 46.74 15.05 45.46
C SER A 528 46.46 13.62 45.93
N ILE A 529 45.37 13.01 45.46
CA ILE A 529 45.08 11.60 45.77
C ILE A 529 45.88 10.73 44.80
N ILE A 530 47.07 10.32 45.27
CA ILE A 530 47.79 9.18 44.70
C ILE A 530 47.13 7.93 45.29
N THR A 531 46.25 7.29 44.53
CA THR A 531 45.86 5.91 44.82
C THR A 531 47.01 5.01 44.37
N GLN A 532 47.77 4.47 45.33
CA GLN A 532 48.72 3.38 45.09
C GLN A 532 47.97 2.04 45.16
N PHE A 533 48.11 1.31 44.04
CA PHE A 533 47.91 -0.12 43.74
C PHE A 533 46.74 -0.89 44.35
#